data_AF-A0A137NVG3-F1
#
_entry.id   AF-A0A137NVG3-F1
#
_cell.length_a   1.000
_cell.length_b   1.000
_cell.length_c   1.000
_cell.angle_alpha   90.00
_cell.angle_beta   90.00
_cell.angle_gamma   90.00
#
_symmetry.space_group_name_H-M   'P 1'
#
loop_
_entity.id
_entity.type
_entity.pdbx_description
1 polymer ?
#
loop_
_entity_poly.entity_id
_entity_poly.type
_entity_poly.pdbx_seq_one_letter_code
_entity_poly.pdbx_strand_id
1 'polypeptide(L)'
;DTSIIINGKFNQYSKIKDPHLACLRNYLKKDRFIGHSEAMRQLHKETGLEVSSKTVGKYLESLRKVMFPISTSLHSSSLGSEDSKVLLRSNLKIMNVHKECLKKYLRENKNIRSSEAKIRLHKETGLDISITQVCVHLKRLRKEMGHKYNSYISFTKNRMPNHFVKIKDFHLECLKTYLMKDKLIRYTEATRRLHKETGLQVSTKTVAKAMRWLKNKMGLDSVDLDTAMVKSRQSGYENNLKDTILAFLKKYLNNNRFIGPVDAMNKLREETCLDVDILTIHQSLKTLKKEASLITYSYSEY
;
A
#
# COMPACT_ATOMS: atom_id res chain seq x y z
N ASP A 1 20.88 -50.71 -22.96
CA ASP A 1 19.91 -50.37 -21.90
C ASP A 1 20.58 -50.11 -20.57
N THR A 2 20.70 -48.85 -20.16
CA THR A 2 21.09 -48.48 -18.80
C THR A 2 19.82 -48.33 -17.96
N SER A 3 19.43 -49.40 -17.28
CA SER A 3 18.38 -49.37 -16.26
C SER A 3 18.86 -48.54 -15.06
N ILE A 4 18.66 -47.22 -15.12
CA ILE A 4 18.91 -46.32 -14.00
C ILE A 4 17.88 -46.66 -12.91
N ILE A 5 18.33 -47.39 -11.89
CA ILE A 5 17.56 -47.71 -10.69
C ILE A 5 17.35 -46.40 -9.93
N ILE A 6 16.12 -45.88 -9.94
CA ILE A 6 15.77 -44.71 -9.12
C ILE A 6 15.59 -45.23 -7.69
N ASN A 7 16.64 -45.17 -6.86
CA ASN A 7 16.63 -45.57 -5.44
C ASN A 7 15.71 -44.71 -4.53
N GLY A 8 14.79 -43.94 -5.11
CA GLY A 8 13.73 -43.29 -4.36
C GLY A 8 12.68 -44.33 -4.00
N LYS A 9 12.34 -44.47 -2.71
CA LYS A 9 11.22 -45.27 -2.19
C LYS A 9 9.89 -44.79 -2.83
N PHE A 10 9.64 -45.15 -4.08
CA PHE A 10 8.31 -45.03 -4.65
C PHE A 10 7.48 -46.14 -4.04
N ASN A 11 6.40 -45.74 -3.38
CA ASN A 11 5.51 -46.66 -2.72
C ASN A 11 5.06 -47.73 -3.73
N GLN A 12 5.25 -49.02 -3.43
CA GLN A 12 4.86 -50.12 -4.34
C GLN A 12 3.38 -50.05 -4.74
N TYR A 13 2.55 -49.36 -3.94
CA TYR A 13 1.14 -49.09 -4.22
C TYR A 13 0.87 -47.94 -5.19
N SER A 14 1.90 -47.36 -5.82
CA SER A 14 1.69 -46.26 -6.78
C SER A 14 1.10 -46.79 -8.09
N LYS A 15 0.10 -46.10 -8.64
CA LYS A 15 -0.50 -46.43 -9.95
C LYS A 15 0.49 -46.27 -11.13
N ILE A 16 1.62 -45.58 -10.94
CA ILE A 16 2.62 -45.29 -11.98
C ILE A 16 3.65 -46.43 -12.04
N LYS A 17 3.50 -47.29 -13.04
CA LYS A 17 4.44 -48.35 -13.45
C LYS A 17 5.53 -47.86 -14.43
N ASP A 18 6.51 -48.70 -14.72
CA ASP A 18 7.66 -48.37 -15.61
C ASP A 18 7.31 -47.84 -17.00
N PRO A 19 6.29 -48.36 -17.72
CA PRO A 19 5.91 -47.81 -19.03
C PRO A 19 5.49 -46.34 -18.94
N HIS A 20 4.81 -45.95 -17.85
CA HIS A 20 4.42 -44.55 -17.60
C HIS A 20 5.62 -43.66 -17.33
N LEU A 21 6.64 -44.17 -16.61
CA LEU A 21 7.89 -43.44 -16.39
C LEU A 21 8.64 -43.23 -17.71
N ALA A 22 8.61 -44.20 -18.63
CA ALA A 22 9.18 -44.07 -19.96
C ALA A 22 8.50 -42.95 -20.76
N CYS A 23 7.16 -42.86 -20.73
CA CYS A 23 6.41 -41.75 -21.32
C CYS A 23 6.84 -40.40 -20.74
N LEU A 24 6.84 -40.26 -19.41
CA LEU A 24 7.24 -39.02 -18.75
C LEU A 24 8.69 -38.60 -19.07
N ARG A 25 9.62 -39.56 -19.18
CA ARG A 25 11.00 -39.30 -19.65
C ARG A 25 11.01 -38.77 -21.08
N ASN A 26 10.23 -39.37 -21.98
CA ASN A 26 10.13 -38.91 -23.36
C ASN A 26 9.53 -37.51 -23.46
N TYR A 27 8.55 -37.17 -22.62
CA TYR A 27 8.03 -35.80 -22.54
C TYR A 27 9.11 -34.82 -22.11
N LEU A 28 9.90 -35.18 -21.08
CA LEU A 28 11.03 -34.35 -20.62
C LEU A 28 12.16 -34.23 -21.65
N LYS A 29 12.34 -35.21 -22.54
CA LYS A 29 13.28 -35.11 -23.67
C LYS A 29 12.79 -34.12 -24.72
N LYS A 30 11.48 -34.13 -25.03
CA LYS A 30 10.86 -33.21 -26.00
C LYS A 30 10.76 -31.79 -25.46
N ASP A 31 10.31 -31.66 -24.21
CA ASP A 31 10.20 -30.41 -23.48
C ASP A 31 10.61 -30.62 -22.02
N ARG A 32 11.82 -30.18 -21.69
CA ARG A 32 12.37 -30.22 -20.33
C ARG A 32 11.47 -29.52 -19.31
N PHE A 33 10.67 -28.55 -19.74
CA PHE A 33 9.85 -27.68 -18.90
C PHE A 33 8.36 -28.02 -18.96
N ILE A 34 7.99 -29.20 -19.46
CA ILE A 34 6.59 -29.62 -19.50
C ILE A 34 5.93 -29.51 -18.11
N GLY A 35 4.81 -28.79 -18.04
CA GLY A 35 4.08 -28.57 -16.79
C GLY A 35 3.39 -29.85 -16.31
N HIS A 36 3.14 -29.97 -15.00
CA HIS A 36 2.56 -31.19 -14.41
C HIS A 36 1.18 -31.52 -15.00
N SER A 37 0.34 -30.51 -15.23
CA SER A 37 -1.00 -30.69 -15.80
C SER A 37 -0.94 -31.13 -17.26
N GLU A 38 0.04 -30.62 -18.01
CA GLU A 38 0.22 -30.97 -19.42
C GLU A 38 0.76 -32.40 -19.57
N ALA A 39 1.78 -32.75 -18.79
CA ALA A 39 2.29 -34.11 -18.74
C ALA A 39 1.23 -35.11 -18.26
N MET A 40 0.40 -34.74 -17.28
CA MET A 40 -0.72 -35.57 -16.82
C MET A 40 -1.73 -35.83 -17.94
N ARG A 41 -2.11 -34.79 -18.68
CA ARG A 41 -3.03 -34.90 -19.83
C ARG A 41 -2.44 -35.78 -20.94
N GLN A 42 -1.15 -35.61 -21.26
CA GLN A 42 -0.46 -36.44 -22.26
C GLN A 42 -0.36 -37.90 -21.81
N LEU A 43 -0.01 -38.13 -20.54
CA LEU A 43 0.09 -39.47 -19.97
C LEU A 43 -1.27 -40.20 -20.00
N HIS A 44 -2.34 -39.51 -19.60
CA HIS A 44 -3.69 -40.08 -19.69
C HIS A 44 -4.09 -40.38 -21.14
N LYS A 45 -3.77 -39.49 -22.09
CA LYS A 45 -4.06 -39.71 -23.51
C LYS A 45 -3.32 -40.92 -24.10
N GLU A 46 -2.07 -41.14 -23.71
CA GLU A 46 -1.23 -42.22 -24.26
C GLU A 46 -1.44 -43.57 -23.57
N THR A 47 -1.77 -43.58 -22.27
CA THR A 47 -1.81 -44.83 -21.48
C THR A 47 -3.14 -45.10 -20.79
N GLY A 48 -4.12 -44.20 -20.92
CA GLY A 48 -5.39 -44.27 -20.18
C GLY A 48 -5.25 -44.06 -18.66
N LEU A 49 -4.06 -43.71 -18.16
CA LEU A 49 -3.81 -43.66 -16.72
C LEU A 49 -4.38 -42.40 -16.09
N GLU A 50 -5.33 -42.57 -15.17
CA GLU A 50 -5.84 -41.48 -14.33
C GLU A 50 -5.04 -41.34 -13.03
N VAL A 51 -4.23 -40.28 -12.97
CA VAL A 51 -3.40 -39.94 -11.82
C VAL A 51 -3.50 -38.45 -11.50
N SER A 52 -3.41 -38.11 -10.20
CA SER A 52 -3.45 -36.71 -9.79
C SER A 52 -2.26 -35.93 -10.36
N SER A 53 -2.48 -34.66 -10.72
CA SER A 53 -1.40 -33.78 -11.20
C SER A 53 -0.27 -33.64 -10.18
N LYS A 54 -0.57 -33.74 -8.88
CA LYS A 54 0.43 -33.71 -7.80
C LYS A 54 1.32 -34.96 -7.84
N THR A 55 0.75 -36.12 -8.11
CA THR A 55 1.49 -37.37 -8.27
C THR A 55 2.43 -37.27 -9.47
N VAL A 56 1.93 -36.85 -10.64
CA VAL A 56 2.74 -36.64 -11.84
C VAL A 56 3.88 -35.64 -11.59
N GLY A 57 3.60 -34.56 -10.87
CA GLY A 57 4.61 -33.57 -10.49
C GLY A 57 5.77 -34.16 -9.69
N LYS A 58 5.48 -35.03 -8.70
CA LYS A 58 6.53 -35.73 -7.93
C LYS A 58 7.44 -36.56 -8.83
N TYR A 59 6.86 -37.34 -9.75
CA TYR A 59 7.64 -38.17 -10.68
C TYR A 59 8.46 -37.33 -11.66
N LEU A 60 7.88 -36.27 -12.23
CA LEU A 60 8.62 -35.35 -13.10
C LEU A 60 9.79 -34.70 -12.37
N GLU A 61 9.61 -34.28 -11.12
CA GLU A 61 10.68 -33.69 -10.33
C GLU A 61 11.82 -34.69 -10.09
N SER A 62 11.50 -35.92 -9.72
CA SER A 62 12.50 -37.00 -9.57
C SER A 62 13.20 -37.31 -10.88
N LEU A 63 12.46 -37.45 -11.98
CA LEU A 63 13.02 -37.71 -13.31
C LEU A 63 13.94 -36.56 -13.76
N ARG A 64 13.58 -35.30 -13.49
CA ARG A 64 14.42 -34.14 -13.79
C ARG A 64 15.74 -34.17 -13.03
N LYS A 65 15.74 -34.56 -11.75
CA LYS A 65 16.97 -34.70 -10.94
C LYS A 65 17.91 -35.76 -11.52
N VAL A 66 17.35 -36.86 -12.04
CA VAL A 66 18.12 -37.96 -12.64
C VAL A 66 18.63 -37.61 -14.04
N MET A 67 17.78 -37.04 -14.89
CA MET A 67 18.11 -36.76 -16.30
C MET A 67 18.93 -35.49 -16.49
N PHE A 68 18.72 -34.51 -15.62
CA PHE A 68 19.39 -33.22 -15.66
C PHE A 68 19.96 -32.95 -14.27
N PRO A 69 20.96 -33.73 -13.84
CA PRO A 69 21.61 -33.49 -12.56
C PRO A 69 22.10 -32.05 -12.59
N ILE A 70 21.40 -31.20 -11.85
CA ILE A 70 21.84 -29.84 -11.64
C ILE A 70 23.15 -30.03 -10.90
N SER A 71 24.24 -29.56 -11.47
CA SER A 71 25.54 -29.48 -10.82
C SER A 71 25.45 -28.48 -9.67
N THR A 72 24.70 -28.82 -8.63
CA THR A 72 24.88 -28.27 -7.29
C THR A 72 26.09 -28.97 -6.70
N SER A 73 27.27 -28.76 -7.31
CA SER A 73 28.54 -28.99 -6.62
C SER A 73 28.70 -27.88 -5.59
N LEU A 74 27.90 -27.93 -4.54
CA LEU A 74 28.17 -27.25 -3.30
C LEU A 74 28.18 -28.35 -2.26
N HIS A 75 29.41 -28.71 -1.89
CA HIS A 75 29.72 -29.43 -0.66
C HIS A 75 28.87 -28.88 0.49
N SER A 76 27.76 -29.54 0.78
CA SER A 76 27.03 -29.40 2.04
C SER A 76 27.35 -30.65 2.84
N SER A 77 28.60 -30.75 3.28
CA SER A 77 28.99 -31.68 4.33
C SER A 77 28.23 -31.31 5.61
N SER A 78 27.50 -32.29 6.13
CA SER A 78 27.43 -32.62 7.55
C SER A 78 26.93 -31.54 8.52
N LEU A 79 25.71 -31.70 9.03
CA LEU A 79 25.47 -32.24 10.37
C LEU A 79 23.97 -32.15 10.69
N GLY A 80 23.42 -33.28 11.13
CA GLY A 80 22.03 -33.39 11.52
C GLY A 80 21.74 -32.59 12.79
N SER A 81 20.73 -31.73 12.73
CA SER A 81 19.92 -31.38 13.89
C SER A 81 18.46 -31.24 13.44
N GLU A 82 17.57 -31.98 14.10
CA GLU A 82 16.15 -32.08 13.75
C GLU A 82 15.33 -30.83 14.07
N ASP A 83 15.94 -29.79 14.65
CA ASP A 83 15.24 -28.59 15.13
C ASP A 83 15.18 -27.40 14.14
N SER A 84 15.67 -27.56 12.91
CA SER A 84 15.69 -26.49 11.90
C SER A 84 14.41 -26.42 11.04
N LYS A 85 13.21 -26.48 11.64
CA LYS A 85 11.94 -26.29 10.90
C LYS A 85 11.52 -24.83 10.72
N VAL A 86 12.21 -23.86 11.34
CA VAL A 86 11.75 -22.45 11.38
C VAL A 86 12.60 -21.47 10.54
N LEU A 87 13.75 -21.89 10.01
CA LEU A 87 14.67 -20.99 9.27
C LEU A 87 14.82 -21.27 7.77
N LEU A 88 13.99 -22.13 7.18
CA LEU A 88 13.92 -22.37 5.73
C LEU A 88 13.25 -21.22 4.94
N ARG A 89 13.34 -19.96 5.40
CA ARG A 89 13.36 -18.79 4.49
C ARG A 89 14.71 -18.68 3.77
N SER A 90 15.31 -19.83 3.47
CA SER A 90 16.44 -19.98 2.59
C SER A 90 16.14 -19.21 1.31
N ASN A 91 17.06 -18.33 0.95
CA ASN A 91 17.03 -17.55 -0.26
C ASN A 91 16.97 -18.50 -1.46
N LEU A 92 15.77 -18.95 -1.85
CA LEU A 92 15.57 -19.80 -3.02
C LEU A 92 16.14 -19.05 -4.22
N LYS A 93 17.34 -19.47 -4.62
CA LYS A 93 18.14 -18.80 -5.63
C LYS A 93 17.44 -19.05 -6.95
N ILE A 94 16.97 -17.99 -7.60
CA ILE A 94 16.42 -18.09 -8.96
C ILE A 94 17.51 -18.64 -9.88
N MET A 95 17.37 -19.92 -10.22
CA MET A 95 18.19 -20.63 -11.19
C MET A 95 18.03 -20.04 -12.60
N ASN A 96 18.97 -20.35 -13.50
CA ASN A 96 18.93 -19.88 -14.89
C ASN A 96 17.66 -20.31 -15.63
N VAL A 97 17.16 -21.52 -15.36
CA VAL A 97 15.90 -22.00 -15.97
C VAL A 97 14.71 -21.08 -15.66
N HIS A 98 14.60 -20.61 -14.42
CA HIS A 98 13.53 -19.70 -14.01
C HIS A 98 13.71 -18.32 -14.65
N LYS A 99 14.95 -17.87 -14.86
CA LYS A 99 15.23 -16.61 -15.57
C LYS A 99 14.77 -16.70 -17.02
N GLU A 100 14.99 -17.82 -17.69
CA GLU A 100 14.53 -18.03 -19.07
C GLU A 100 12.99 -18.05 -19.18
N CYS A 101 12.29 -18.67 -18.22
CA CYS A 101 10.82 -18.56 -18.13
C CYS A 101 10.37 -17.10 -17.98
N LEU A 102 10.99 -16.34 -17.05
CA LEU A 102 10.65 -14.92 -16.85
C LEU A 102 10.95 -14.05 -18.09
N LYS A 103 12.04 -14.34 -18.82
CA LYS A 103 12.33 -13.70 -20.12
C LYS A 103 11.29 -14.04 -21.18
N LYS A 104 10.83 -15.30 -21.23
CA LYS A 104 9.73 -15.72 -22.11
C LYS A 104 8.46 -14.91 -21.81
N TYR A 105 8.06 -14.80 -20.55
CA TYR A 105 6.87 -14.02 -20.17
C TYR A 105 7.01 -12.53 -20.51
N LEU A 106 8.21 -11.96 -20.38
CA LEU A 106 8.46 -10.56 -20.76
C LEU A 106 8.41 -10.32 -22.27
N ARG A 107 8.79 -11.32 -23.08
CA ARG A 107 8.63 -11.28 -24.54
C ARG A 107 7.16 -11.30 -24.93
N GLU A 108 6.35 -12.13 -24.27
CA GLU A 108 4.89 -12.21 -24.48
C GLU A 108 4.18 -10.94 -24.01
N ASN A 109 4.56 -10.42 -22.83
CA ASN A 109 3.98 -9.22 -22.24
C ASN A 109 5.05 -8.41 -21.50
N LYS A 110 5.54 -7.35 -22.14
CA LYS A 110 6.55 -6.42 -21.59
C LYS A 110 6.16 -5.88 -20.20
N ASN A 111 4.87 -5.76 -19.94
CA ASN A 111 4.29 -5.17 -18.74
C ASN A 111 3.71 -6.19 -17.74
N ILE A 112 4.03 -7.49 -17.86
CA ILE A 112 3.51 -8.52 -16.94
C ILE A 112 3.74 -8.15 -15.46
N ARG A 113 2.70 -8.29 -14.64
CA ARG A 113 2.74 -7.99 -13.20
C ARG A 113 3.50 -9.10 -12.47
N SER A 114 4.19 -8.77 -11.38
CA SER A 114 4.97 -9.76 -10.61
C SER A 114 4.12 -10.86 -9.99
N SER A 115 2.86 -10.57 -9.62
CA SER A 115 1.90 -11.58 -9.14
C SER A 115 1.55 -12.59 -10.23
N GLU A 116 1.25 -12.11 -11.43
CA GLU A 116 0.94 -12.96 -12.58
C GLU A 116 2.14 -13.80 -12.98
N ALA A 117 3.33 -13.20 -13.08
CA ALA A 117 4.57 -13.91 -13.36
C ALA A 117 4.90 -14.97 -12.29
N LYS A 118 4.63 -14.70 -11.00
CA LYS A 118 4.78 -15.68 -9.92
C LYS A 118 3.90 -16.91 -10.18
N ILE A 119 2.62 -16.68 -10.47
CA ILE A 119 1.65 -17.77 -10.69
C ILE A 119 2.07 -18.62 -11.90
N ARG A 120 2.44 -17.97 -13.01
CA ARG A 120 2.92 -18.68 -14.21
C ARG A 120 4.20 -19.48 -13.93
N LEU A 121 5.18 -18.86 -13.29
CA LEU A 121 6.44 -19.52 -12.96
C LEU A 121 6.22 -20.74 -12.05
N HIS A 122 5.36 -20.62 -11.03
CA HIS A 122 5.01 -21.74 -10.17
C HIS A 122 4.30 -22.86 -10.94
N LYS A 123 3.38 -22.52 -11.85
CA LYS A 123 2.66 -23.49 -12.67
C LYS A 123 3.59 -24.28 -13.60
N GLU A 124 4.58 -23.61 -14.21
CA GLU A 124 5.50 -24.24 -15.16
C GLU A 124 6.64 -24.99 -14.47
N THR A 125 7.17 -24.45 -13.37
CA THR A 125 8.42 -24.93 -12.77
C THR A 125 8.23 -25.58 -11.40
N GLY A 126 7.06 -25.43 -10.78
CA GLY A 126 6.80 -25.83 -9.39
C GLY A 126 7.46 -24.91 -8.36
N LEU A 127 8.27 -23.93 -8.78
CA LEU A 127 9.01 -23.07 -7.87
C LEU A 127 8.06 -22.11 -7.14
N ASP A 128 7.98 -22.24 -5.82
CA ASP A 128 7.34 -21.23 -4.98
C ASP A 128 8.37 -20.21 -4.48
N ILE A 129 8.39 -19.05 -5.12
CA ILE A 129 9.22 -17.90 -4.71
C ILE A 129 8.37 -16.73 -4.24
N SER A 130 8.99 -15.87 -3.43
CA SER A 130 8.32 -14.64 -2.97
C SER A 130 8.03 -13.71 -4.17
N ILE A 131 6.89 -13.02 -4.11
CA ILE A 131 6.53 -12.01 -5.13
C ILE A 131 7.59 -10.90 -5.23
N THR A 132 8.25 -10.58 -4.12
CA THR A 132 9.35 -9.61 -4.06
C THR A 132 10.55 -10.06 -4.89
N GLN A 133 10.96 -11.33 -4.79
CA GLN A 133 12.03 -11.88 -5.62
C GLN A 133 11.65 -11.84 -7.11
N VAL A 134 10.44 -12.28 -7.47
CA VAL A 134 9.94 -12.19 -8.86
C VAL A 134 10.01 -10.75 -9.38
N CYS A 135 9.60 -9.78 -8.57
CA CYS A 135 9.66 -8.36 -8.91
C CYS A 135 11.10 -7.88 -9.17
N VAL A 136 12.04 -8.20 -8.29
CA VAL A 136 13.46 -7.85 -8.45
C VAL A 136 14.03 -8.46 -9.72
N HIS A 137 13.74 -9.72 -10.01
CA HIS A 137 14.23 -10.40 -11.21
C HIS A 137 13.61 -9.85 -12.49
N LEU A 138 12.30 -9.60 -12.54
CA LEU A 138 11.67 -8.97 -13.70
C LEU A 138 12.23 -7.57 -13.98
N LYS A 139 12.49 -6.77 -12.93
CA LYS A 139 13.12 -5.44 -13.09
C LYS A 139 14.52 -5.56 -13.72
N ARG A 140 15.32 -6.51 -13.26
CA ARG A 140 16.66 -6.76 -13.80
C ARG A 140 16.59 -7.20 -15.27
N LEU A 141 15.75 -8.20 -15.57
CA LEU A 141 15.57 -8.72 -16.93
C LEU A 141 15.08 -7.65 -17.92
N ARG A 142 14.15 -6.77 -17.49
CA ARG A 142 13.72 -5.64 -18.34
C ARG A 142 14.87 -4.70 -18.71
N LYS A 143 15.78 -4.41 -17.76
CA LYS A 143 16.98 -3.60 -18.03
C LYS A 143 17.92 -4.31 -19.01
N GLU A 144 18.18 -5.59 -18.79
CA GLU A 144 19.01 -6.42 -19.67
C GLU A 144 18.46 -6.48 -21.10
N MET A 145 17.12 -6.50 -21.25
CA MET A 145 16.44 -6.53 -22.56
C MET A 145 16.28 -5.14 -23.21
N GLY A 146 16.89 -4.08 -22.65
CA GLY A 146 16.81 -2.73 -23.22
C GLY A 146 15.41 -2.10 -23.15
N HIS A 147 14.49 -2.66 -22.36
CA HIS A 147 13.20 -2.02 -22.14
C HIS A 147 13.43 -0.76 -21.30
N LYS A 148 13.27 0.41 -21.93
CA LYS A 148 13.24 1.70 -21.24
C LYS A 148 12.17 1.60 -20.15
N TYR A 149 12.64 1.47 -18.92
CA TYR A 149 11.77 1.38 -17.77
C TYR A 149 11.12 2.75 -17.62
N ASN A 150 9.88 2.91 -18.11
CA ASN A 150 9.08 4.07 -17.74
C ASN A 150 8.98 4.03 -16.21
N SER A 151 9.77 4.89 -15.55
CA SER A 151 9.90 4.93 -14.09
C SER A 151 8.58 5.23 -13.38
N TYR A 152 7.53 5.55 -14.14
CA TYR A 152 6.13 5.57 -13.72
C TYR A 152 5.60 4.23 -13.20
N ILE A 153 6.22 3.10 -13.53
CA ILE A 153 5.95 1.79 -12.91
C ILE A 153 7.11 1.38 -11.98
N SER A 154 7.89 2.36 -11.50
CA SER A 154 8.66 2.12 -10.30
C SER A 154 7.64 1.96 -9.18
N PHE A 155 7.86 0.93 -8.37
CA PHE A 155 7.29 0.87 -7.04
C PHE A 155 7.85 2.08 -6.31
N THR A 156 7.25 3.26 -6.51
CA THR A 156 7.16 4.21 -5.42
C THR A 156 6.70 3.36 -4.25
N LYS A 157 7.34 3.58 -3.12
CA LYS A 157 6.77 3.26 -1.84
C LYS A 157 5.44 4.03 -1.73
N ASN A 158 4.41 3.64 -2.49
CA ASN A 158 3.00 3.85 -2.17
C ASN A 158 2.63 2.85 -1.09
N ARG A 159 3.54 2.63 -0.11
CA ARG A 159 3.08 2.31 1.22
C ARG A 159 2.35 3.58 1.59
N MET A 160 1.04 3.58 1.38
CA MET A 160 0.15 4.58 1.93
C MET A 160 0.69 4.88 3.34
N PRO A 161 1.00 6.14 3.68
CA PRO A 161 1.27 6.49 5.06
C PRO A 161 0.31 5.72 5.95
N ASN A 162 0.80 4.99 6.95
CA ASN A 162 -0.01 4.10 7.81
C ASN A 162 -1.23 4.81 8.44
N HIS A 163 -1.34 6.13 8.32
CA HIS A 163 -2.51 6.94 8.67
C HIS A 163 -3.76 6.70 7.80
N PHE A 164 -3.67 5.92 6.71
CA PHE A 164 -4.78 5.69 5.79
C PHE A 164 -5.50 4.35 5.95
N VAL A 165 -5.32 3.63 7.06
CA VAL A 165 -5.89 2.28 7.27
C VAL A 165 -7.41 2.21 6.98
N LYS A 166 -8.15 3.32 7.13
CA LYS A 166 -9.60 3.39 6.83
C LYS A 166 -9.94 3.65 5.35
N ILE A 167 -9.05 4.26 4.58
CA ILE A 167 -9.30 4.62 3.18
C ILE A 167 -8.76 3.51 2.27
N LYS A 168 -9.64 2.61 1.85
CA LYS A 168 -9.38 1.59 0.81
C LYS A 168 -9.23 2.19 -0.59
N ASP A 169 -8.70 1.40 -1.53
CA ASP A 169 -8.41 1.83 -2.91
C ASP A 169 -9.62 2.43 -3.65
N PHE A 170 -10.82 1.87 -3.49
CA PHE A 170 -12.01 2.39 -4.17
C PHE A 170 -12.40 3.80 -3.68
N HIS A 171 -12.16 4.13 -2.40
CA HIS A 171 -12.38 5.49 -1.87
C HIS A 171 -11.40 6.49 -2.49
N LEU A 172 -10.17 6.05 -2.78
CA LEU A 172 -9.18 6.91 -3.46
C LEU A 172 -9.60 7.19 -4.90
N GLU A 173 -10.18 6.22 -5.60
CA GLU A 173 -10.74 6.45 -6.93
C GLU A 173 -11.92 7.44 -6.86
N CYS A 174 -12.82 7.34 -5.87
CA CYS A 174 -13.86 8.36 -5.64
C CYS A 174 -13.25 9.76 -5.46
N LEU A 175 -12.32 9.93 -4.53
CA LEU A 175 -11.66 11.22 -4.28
C LEU A 175 -10.92 11.76 -5.51
N LYS A 176 -10.32 10.87 -6.30
CA LYS A 176 -9.69 11.21 -7.59
C LYS A 176 -10.70 11.70 -8.61
N THR A 177 -11.87 11.07 -8.72
CA THR A 177 -12.93 11.57 -9.61
C THR A 177 -13.45 12.93 -9.17
N TYR A 178 -13.54 13.20 -7.87
CA TYR A 178 -13.92 14.53 -7.37
C TYR A 178 -12.90 15.59 -7.77
N LEU A 179 -11.61 15.30 -7.60
CA LEU A 179 -10.51 16.19 -7.99
C LEU A 179 -10.44 16.46 -9.50
N MET A 180 -10.81 15.47 -10.33
CA MET A 180 -10.89 15.64 -11.77
C MET A 180 -12.07 16.54 -12.19
N LYS A 181 -13.21 16.43 -11.48
CA LYS A 181 -14.39 17.28 -11.72
C LYS A 181 -14.20 18.70 -11.19
N ASP A 182 -13.59 18.84 -10.02
CA ASP A 182 -13.34 20.12 -9.34
C ASP A 182 -11.99 20.06 -8.62
N LYS A 183 -10.98 20.70 -9.22
CA LYS A 183 -9.61 20.76 -8.67
C LYS A 183 -9.53 21.51 -7.33
N LEU A 184 -10.52 22.37 -7.05
CA LEU A 184 -10.60 23.25 -5.88
C LEU A 184 -11.59 22.77 -4.83
N ILE A 185 -12.16 21.57 -4.98
CA ILE A 185 -13.12 21.02 -4.03
C ILE A 185 -12.58 21.06 -2.59
N ARG A 186 -13.35 21.68 -1.69
CA ARG A 186 -12.99 21.80 -0.27
C ARG A 186 -13.00 20.42 0.40
N TYR A 187 -12.09 20.20 1.35
CA TYR A 187 -11.95 18.91 2.03
C TYR A 187 -13.22 18.48 2.79
N THR A 188 -13.97 19.42 3.37
CA THR A 188 -15.25 19.16 4.03
C THR A 188 -16.30 18.64 3.05
N GLU A 189 -16.39 19.27 1.88
CA GLU A 189 -17.31 18.84 0.82
C GLU A 189 -16.92 17.47 0.26
N ALA A 190 -15.64 17.23 0.00
CA ALA A 190 -15.14 15.92 -0.42
C ALA A 190 -15.43 14.83 0.63
N THR A 191 -15.34 15.16 1.92
CA THR A 191 -15.67 14.23 3.02
C THR A 191 -17.16 13.88 3.01
N ARG A 192 -18.03 14.88 2.86
CA ARG A 192 -19.48 14.69 2.78
C ARG A 192 -19.88 13.83 1.57
N ARG A 193 -19.29 14.10 0.40
CA ARG A 193 -19.53 13.30 -0.82
C ARG A 193 -19.06 11.87 -0.66
N LEU A 194 -17.84 11.67 -0.14
CA LEU A 194 -17.29 10.34 0.10
C LEU A 194 -18.19 9.53 1.03
N HIS A 195 -18.66 10.12 2.13
CA HIS A 195 -19.60 9.47 3.04
C HIS A 195 -20.93 9.14 2.35
N LYS A 196 -21.49 10.06 1.56
CA LYS A 196 -22.74 9.84 0.82
C LYS A 196 -22.64 8.68 -0.19
N GLU A 197 -21.52 8.58 -0.91
CA GLU A 197 -21.36 7.57 -1.97
C GLU A 197 -20.91 6.20 -1.45
N THR A 198 -20.17 6.16 -0.33
CA THR A 198 -19.51 4.92 0.13
C THR A 198 -19.94 4.47 1.52
N GLY A 199 -20.70 5.29 2.25
CA GLY A 199 -20.99 5.09 3.68
C GLY A 199 -19.79 5.31 4.60
N LEU A 200 -18.59 5.58 4.07
CA LEU A 200 -17.38 5.70 4.89
C LEU A 200 -17.39 6.98 5.72
N GLN A 201 -17.45 6.83 7.04
CA GLN A 201 -17.30 7.95 7.98
C GLN A 201 -15.82 8.11 8.35
N VAL A 202 -15.18 9.13 7.79
CA VAL A 202 -13.77 9.48 8.04
C VAL A 202 -13.62 10.94 8.42
N SER A 203 -12.61 11.25 9.23
CA SER A 203 -12.32 12.63 9.59
C SER A 203 -11.90 13.44 8.36
N THR A 204 -12.30 14.71 8.32
CA THR A 204 -11.88 15.66 7.28
C THR A 204 -10.35 15.75 7.18
N LYS A 205 -9.63 15.60 8.29
CA LYS A 205 -8.15 15.56 8.32
C LYS A 205 -7.59 14.38 7.53
N THR A 206 -8.20 13.20 7.63
CA THR A 206 -7.82 12.00 6.87
C THR A 206 -8.06 12.20 5.38
N VAL A 207 -9.23 12.73 5.01
CA VAL A 207 -9.58 13.04 3.61
C VAL A 207 -8.63 14.09 3.03
N ALA A 208 -8.33 15.17 3.77
CA ALA A 208 -7.39 16.21 3.34
C ALA A 208 -6.00 15.65 3.04
N LYS A 209 -5.47 14.75 3.88
CA LYS A 209 -4.20 14.07 3.63
C LYS A 209 -4.24 13.20 2.36
N ALA A 210 -5.33 12.45 2.16
CA ALA A 210 -5.49 11.58 0.99
C ALA A 210 -5.59 12.40 -0.29
N MET A 211 -6.37 13.48 -0.27
CA MET A 211 -6.53 14.40 -1.39
C MET A 211 -5.22 15.12 -1.73
N ARG A 212 -4.45 15.57 -0.73
CA ARG A 212 -3.11 16.13 -0.96
C ARG A 212 -2.23 15.11 -1.67
N TRP A 213 -2.11 13.91 -1.13
CA TRP A 213 -1.35 12.83 -1.77
C TRP A 213 -1.81 12.54 -3.21
N LEU A 214 -3.12 12.56 -3.49
CA LEU A 214 -3.68 12.41 -4.83
C LEU A 214 -3.30 13.58 -5.76
N LYS A 215 -3.36 14.83 -5.28
CA LYS A 215 -2.94 16.02 -6.04
C LYS A 215 -1.46 15.94 -6.41
N ASN A 216 -0.60 15.60 -5.45
CA ASN A 216 0.83 15.36 -5.70
C ASN A 216 1.04 14.29 -6.76
N LYS A 217 0.33 13.17 -6.65
CA LYS A 217 0.44 12.03 -7.57
C LYS A 217 -0.04 12.36 -8.99
N MET A 218 -1.02 13.25 -9.13
CA MET A 218 -1.54 13.69 -10.42
C MET A 218 -0.77 14.88 -11.01
N GLY A 219 0.23 15.42 -10.30
CA GLY A 219 0.92 16.64 -10.72
C GLY A 219 0.03 17.88 -10.65
N LEU A 220 -1.00 17.89 -9.80
CA LEU A 220 -1.90 19.02 -9.58
C LEU A 220 -1.34 20.03 -8.55
N ASP A 221 -0.14 19.78 -8.01
CA ASP A 221 0.51 20.60 -6.98
C ASP A 221 1.05 21.95 -7.50
N SER A 222 0.96 22.22 -8.80
CA SER A 222 1.51 23.45 -9.40
C SER A 222 0.55 24.63 -9.41
N VAL A 223 -0.70 24.44 -9.02
CA VAL A 223 -1.62 25.56 -8.78
C VAL A 223 -1.67 25.80 -7.28
N ASP A 224 -0.54 26.30 -6.77
CA ASP A 224 -0.45 26.92 -5.46
C ASP A 224 -1.28 28.20 -5.53
N LEU A 225 -2.62 28.04 -5.49
CA LEU A 225 -3.55 29.11 -5.17
C LEU A 225 -3.31 29.47 -3.71
N ASP A 226 -2.24 30.24 -3.53
CA ASP A 226 -2.24 31.37 -2.64
C ASP A 226 -2.22 31.04 -1.14
N THR A 227 -1.13 30.39 -0.73
CA THR A 227 -0.67 30.47 0.66
C THR A 227 -0.36 31.93 1.08
N ALA A 228 -0.24 32.87 0.12
CA ALA A 228 -0.08 34.30 0.39
C ALA A 228 -1.42 35.05 0.58
N MET A 229 -2.47 34.82 -0.22
CA MET A 229 -3.79 35.46 0.01
C MET A 229 -4.56 34.92 1.22
N VAL A 230 -4.34 33.67 1.65
CA VAL A 230 -5.04 33.16 2.85
C VAL A 230 -4.45 33.75 4.13
N LYS A 231 -3.15 34.06 4.18
CA LYS A 231 -2.55 34.74 5.35
C LYS A 231 -2.99 36.19 5.48
N SER A 232 -3.20 36.92 4.38
CA SER A 232 -3.64 38.32 4.44
C SER A 232 -5.14 38.47 4.77
N ARG A 233 -5.98 37.49 4.41
CA ARG A 233 -7.41 37.50 4.80
C ARG A 233 -7.66 36.92 6.19
N GLN A 234 -6.85 35.95 6.63
CA GLN A 234 -7.01 35.38 7.98
C GLN A 234 -6.56 36.36 9.07
N SER A 235 -5.51 37.18 8.84
CA SER A 235 -5.15 38.25 9.78
C SER A 235 -6.24 39.33 9.90
N GLY A 236 -6.90 39.68 8.80
CA GLY A 236 -8.01 40.64 8.81
C GLY A 236 -9.24 40.11 9.57
N TYR A 237 -9.60 38.85 9.37
CA TYR A 237 -10.75 38.26 10.07
C TYR A 237 -10.47 38.00 11.56
N GLU A 238 -9.26 37.58 11.92
CA GLU A 238 -8.85 37.42 13.32
C GLU A 238 -8.78 38.76 14.07
N ASN A 239 -8.40 39.85 13.40
CA ASN A 239 -8.40 41.19 14.00
C ASN A 239 -9.84 41.71 14.20
N ASN A 240 -10.72 41.57 13.21
CA ASN A 240 -12.12 42.00 13.34
C ASN A 240 -12.87 41.22 14.43
N LEU A 241 -12.56 39.93 14.58
CA LEU A 241 -13.14 39.10 15.63
C LEU A 241 -12.66 39.56 17.01
N LYS A 242 -11.37 39.89 17.16
CA LYS A 242 -10.82 40.42 18.41
C LYS A 242 -11.46 41.76 18.79
N ASP A 243 -11.63 42.67 17.83
CA ASP A 243 -12.23 43.98 18.09
C ASP A 243 -13.70 43.85 18.53
N THR A 244 -14.44 42.95 17.88
CA THR A 244 -15.83 42.64 18.24
C THR A 244 -15.91 42.06 19.66
N ILE A 245 -15.08 41.07 19.98
CA ILE A 245 -15.02 40.48 21.33
C ILE A 245 -14.69 41.54 22.37
N LEU A 246 -13.70 42.41 22.11
CA LEU A 246 -13.32 43.48 23.04
C LEU A 246 -14.45 44.49 23.26
N ALA A 247 -15.23 44.83 22.24
CA ALA A 247 -16.39 45.72 22.36
C ALA A 247 -17.47 45.14 23.28
N PHE A 248 -17.80 43.85 23.14
CA PHE A 248 -18.74 43.17 24.04
C PHE A 248 -18.22 43.10 25.47
N LEU A 249 -16.95 42.73 25.67
CA LEU A 249 -16.36 42.66 27.00
C LEU A 249 -16.32 44.04 27.70
N LYS A 250 -16.06 45.12 26.96
CA LYS A 250 -16.19 46.51 27.47
C LYS A 250 -17.62 46.80 27.91
N LYS A 251 -18.61 46.47 27.08
CA LYS A 251 -20.05 46.62 27.41
C LYS A 251 -20.42 45.86 28.69
N TYR A 252 -19.94 44.62 28.85
CA TYR A 252 -20.21 43.82 30.04
C TYR A 252 -19.55 44.40 31.30
N LEU A 253 -18.33 44.92 31.19
CA LEU A 253 -17.64 45.58 32.30
C LEU A 253 -18.32 46.88 32.75
N ASN A 254 -18.88 47.64 31.81
CA ASN A 254 -19.67 48.84 32.13
C ASN A 254 -20.93 48.50 32.92
N ASN A 255 -21.58 47.37 32.59
CA ASN A 255 -22.78 46.91 33.30
C ASN A 255 -22.45 46.22 34.64
N ASN A 256 -21.32 45.52 34.72
CA ASN A 256 -20.84 44.85 35.93
C ASN A 256 -19.32 44.84 35.99
N ARG A 257 -18.75 45.75 36.81
CA ARG A 257 -17.30 45.92 36.99
C ARG A 257 -16.59 44.65 37.48
N PHE A 258 -17.31 43.75 38.14
CA PHE A 258 -16.77 42.54 38.76
C PHE A 258 -17.07 41.25 37.99
N ILE A 259 -17.56 41.34 36.75
CA ILE A 259 -17.84 40.13 35.94
C ILE A 259 -16.61 39.22 35.84
N GLY A 260 -16.84 37.92 36.09
CA GLY A 260 -15.85 36.86 35.99
C GLY A 260 -15.67 36.38 34.55
N PRO A 261 -14.53 35.72 34.21
CA PRO A 261 -14.29 35.22 32.86
C PRO A 261 -15.33 34.20 32.38
N VAL A 262 -15.81 33.33 33.27
CA VAL A 262 -16.84 32.32 32.95
C VAL A 262 -18.16 32.99 32.59
N ASP A 263 -18.62 33.94 33.42
CA ASP A 263 -19.88 34.65 33.18
C ASP A 263 -19.81 35.50 31.91
N ALA A 264 -18.68 36.16 31.66
CA ALA A 264 -18.46 36.93 30.44
C ALA A 264 -18.43 36.04 29.20
N MET A 265 -17.81 34.86 29.27
CA MET A 265 -17.77 33.88 28.18
C MET A 265 -19.17 33.34 27.88
N ASN A 266 -19.95 32.98 28.91
CA ASN A 266 -21.32 32.49 28.75
C ASN A 266 -22.21 33.57 28.11
N LYS A 267 -22.16 34.82 28.60
CA LYS A 267 -22.90 35.94 27.99
C LYS A 267 -22.49 36.20 26.54
N LEU A 268 -21.20 36.18 26.25
CA LEU A 268 -20.70 36.37 24.89
C LEU A 268 -21.22 35.26 23.95
N ARG A 269 -21.18 34.00 24.41
CA ARG A 269 -21.71 32.85 23.65
C ARG A 269 -23.23 32.96 23.44
N GLU A 270 -23.98 33.39 24.45
CA GLU A 270 -25.42 33.61 24.34
C GLU A 270 -25.76 34.72 23.33
N GLU A 271 -25.05 35.85 23.36
CA GLU A 271 -25.35 37.01 22.49
C GLU A 271 -24.84 36.82 21.04
N THR A 272 -23.74 36.11 20.84
CA THR A 272 -23.04 36.07 19.53
C THR A 272 -22.88 34.68 18.93
N CYS A 273 -23.20 33.63 19.68
CA CYS A 273 -22.90 32.24 19.34
C CYS A 273 -21.40 31.97 19.08
N LEU A 274 -20.50 32.88 19.47
CA LEU A 274 -19.07 32.69 19.33
C LEU A 274 -18.53 31.79 20.45
N ASP A 275 -17.81 30.75 20.06
CA ASP A 275 -17.10 29.88 20.99
C ASP A 275 -15.67 30.39 21.18
N VAL A 276 -15.46 31.17 22.25
CA VAL A 276 -14.17 31.80 22.55
C VAL A 276 -13.53 31.10 23.73
N ASP A 277 -12.24 30.82 23.61
CA ASP A 277 -11.46 30.18 24.67
C ASP A 277 -11.43 31.05 25.95
N ILE A 278 -11.64 30.40 27.10
CA ILE A 278 -11.73 31.06 28.40
C ILE A 278 -10.45 31.83 28.78
N LEU A 279 -9.27 31.37 28.35
CA LEU A 279 -8.01 32.08 28.61
C LEU A 279 -7.95 33.39 27.82
N THR A 280 -8.50 33.40 26.60
CA THR A 280 -8.61 34.63 25.79
C THR A 280 -9.51 35.65 26.49
N ILE A 281 -10.69 35.22 26.97
CA ILE A 281 -11.61 36.08 27.73
C ILE A 281 -10.95 36.61 29.01
N HIS A 282 -10.28 35.74 29.77
CA HIS A 282 -9.58 36.12 30.99
C HIS A 282 -8.48 37.16 30.74
N GLN A 283 -7.66 36.97 29.69
CA GLN A 283 -6.61 37.92 29.31
C GLN A 283 -7.19 39.26 28.87
N SER A 284 -8.22 39.26 28.02
CA SER A 284 -8.89 40.48 27.56
C SER A 284 -9.52 41.26 28.71
N LEU A 285 -10.25 40.58 29.62
CA LEU A 285 -10.82 41.23 30.81
C LEU A 285 -9.74 41.81 31.73
N LYS A 286 -8.60 41.11 31.92
CA LYS A 286 -7.49 41.60 32.72
C LYS A 286 -6.91 42.89 32.14
N THR A 287 -6.73 42.97 30.83
CA THR A 287 -6.24 44.17 30.14
C THR A 287 -7.24 45.32 30.26
N LEU A 288 -8.51 45.08 29.96
CA LEU A 288 -9.57 46.10 30.06
C LEU A 288 -9.74 46.66 31.48
N LYS A 289 -9.65 45.81 32.51
CA LYS A 289 -9.70 46.24 33.91
C LYS A 289 -8.50 47.13 34.28
N LYS A 290 -7.31 46.83 33.77
CA LYS A 290 -6.12 47.67 33.98
C LYS A 290 -6.29 49.04 33.32
N GLU A 291 -6.76 49.08 32.06
CA GLU A 291 -7.04 50.32 31.33
C GLU A 291 -8.06 51.20 32.07
N ALA A 292 -9.15 50.60 32.55
CA ALA A 292 -10.18 51.32 33.31
C ALA A 292 -9.67 51.90 34.64
N SER A 293 -8.80 51.17 35.35
CA SER A 293 -8.21 51.67 36.61
C SER A 293 -7.25 52.85 36.39
N LEU A 294 -6.52 52.88 35.28
CA LEU A 294 -5.62 54.00 34.96
C LEU A 294 -6.38 55.31 34.73
N ILE A 295 -7.57 55.24 34.11
CA ILE A 295 -8.42 56.41 33.87
C ILE A 295 -8.95 56.98 35.19
N THR A 296 -9.24 56.15 36.20
CA THR A 296 -9.75 56.64 37.48
C THR A 296 -8.71 57.42 38.30
N TYR A 297 -7.41 57.17 38.10
CA TYR A 297 -6.34 57.93 38.80
C TYR A 297 -6.06 59.28 38.15
N SER A 298 -6.24 59.44 36.84
CA SER A 298 -5.99 60.72 36.16
C SER A 298 -7.05 61.80 36.44
N TYR A 299 -8.23 61.41 36.93
CA TYR A 299 -9.31 62.35 37.26
C TYR A 299 -9.36 62.75 38.75
N SER A 300 -8.52 62.17 39.62
CA SER A 300 -8.43 62.58 41.02
C SER A 300 -7.35 63.64 41.29
N GLU A 301 -6.61 64.08 40.26
CA GLU A 301 -5.55 65.09 40.34
C GLU A 301 -5.95 66.46 39.74
N TYR A 302 -7.22 66.63 39.36
CA TYR A 302 -7.84 67.89 38.94
C TYR A 302 -9.03 68.22 39.82
#